data_AF-A0AAJ2A564-F1
#
_entry.id   AF-A0AAJ2A564-F1
#
_cell.length_a   1.000
_cell.length_b   1.000
_cell.length_c   1.000
_cell.angle_alpha   90.00
_cell.angle_beta   90.00
_cell.angle_gamma   90.00
#
_symmetry.space_group_name_H-M   'P 1'
#
loop_
_entity.id
_entity.type
_entity.pdbx_description
1 polymer ?
#
loop_
_entity_poly.entity_id
_entity_poly.type
_entity_poly.pdbx_seq_one_letter_code
_entity_poly.pdbx_strand_id
1 'polypeptide(L)'
;MTYGRERAYIQDFFNRHAFNFDAFPPEVVDVYATAYSAPGGMRAAFEVYRAFDQDSKDDKETFAKSGKLRNPMLFIAGQESGFLSTVAENIATEIAENGIVYNRCQQWTLRPGRESRRFCGGGVSLF
;
A
#
# COMPACT_ATOMS: atom_id res chain seq x y z
N MET A 1 -22.85 6.04 -0.17
CA MET A 1 -22.53 4.85 0.66
C MET A 1 -22.01 5.24 2.05
N THR A 2 -21.16 6.25 2.19
CA THR A 2 -20.56 6.66 3.48
C THR A 2 -20.98 8.06 3.97
N TYR A 3 -21.97 8.69 3.33
CA TYR A 3 -22.40 10.07 3.64
C TYR A 3 -22.68 10.27 5.14
N GLY A 4 -21.91 11.16 5.77
CA GLY A 4 -22.01 11.48 7.21
C GLY A 4 -21.39 10.44 8.15
N ARG A 5 -20.70 9.42 7.62
CA ARG A 5 -20.01 8.35 8.37
C ARG A 5 -18.59 8.11 7.88
N GLU A 6 -18.01 9.07 7.18
CA GLU A 6 -16.69 8.99 6.57
C GLU A 6 -15.61 8.73 7.62
N ARG A 7 -15.66 9.44 8.75
CA ARG A 7 -14.72 9.25 9.86
C ARG A 7 -14.77 7.82 10.43
N ALA A 8 -15.96 7.28 10.66
CA ALA A 8 -16.11 5.93 11.18
C ALA A 8 -15.60 4.88 10.18
N TYR A 9 -15.85 5.09 8.88
CA TYR A 9 -15.32 4.24 7.83
C TYR A 9 -13.78 4.27 7.77
N ILE A 10 -13.18 5.46 7.80
CA ILE A 10 -11.72 5.61 7.77
C ILE A 10 -11.07 5.03 9.02
N GLN A 11 -11.68 5.21 10.20
CA GLN A 11 -11.21 4.58 11.43
C GLN A 11 -11.25 3.05 11.35
N ASP A 12 -12.36 2.47 10.90
CA ASP A 12 -12.49 1.02 10.73
C ASP A 12 -11.49 0.48 9.68
N PHE A 13 -11.27 1.24 8.60
CA PHE A 13 -10.27 0.91 7.59
C PHE A 13 -8.86 0.83 8.18
N PHE A 14 -8.42 1.84 8.93
CA PHE A 14 -7.12 1.79 9.60
C PHE A 14 -7.07 0.69 10.65
N ASN A 15 -8.13 0.47 11.43
CA ASN A 15 -8.15 -0.57 12.46
C ASN A 15 -7.98 -1.98 11.88
N ARG A 16 -8.45 -2.22 10.66
CA ARG A 16 -8.32 -3.53 9.99
C ARG A 16 -6.98 -3.74 9.30
N HIS A 17 -6.28 -2.67 8.93
CA HIS A 17 -5.06 -2.73 8.12
C HIS A 17 -3.80 -2.26 8.86
N ALA A 18 -3.95 -1.64 10.03
CA ALA A 18 -2.84 -1.24 10.88
C ALA A 18 -2.47 -2.38 11.84
N PHE A 19 -1.21 -2.77 11.81
CA PHE A 19 -0.63 -3.65 12.83
C PHE A 19 -0.29 -2.88 14.11
N ASN A 20 0.18 -1.63 13.96
CA ASN A 20 0.47 -0.73 15.07
C ASN A 20 -0.60 0.35 15.18
N PHE A 21 -1.51 0.21 16.14
CA PHE A 21 -2.59 1.17 16.37
C PHE A 21 -2.08 2.54 16.86
N ASP A 22 -0.94 2.57 17.56
CA ASP A 22 -0.33 3.83 18.03
C ASP A 22 0.20 4.70 16.88
N ALA A 23 0.32 4.13 15.67
CA ALA A 23 0.68 4.89 14.47
C ALA A 23 -0.49 5.77 13.95
N PHE A 24 -1.72 5.48 14.37
CA PHE A 24 -2.93 6.18 13.94
C PHE A 24 -3.72 6.74 15.14
N PRO A 25 -3.16 7.73 15.85
CA PRO A 25 -3.91 8.40 16.90
C PRO A 25 -5.09 9.19 16.29
N PRO A 26 -6.12 9.52 17.10
CA PRO A 26 -7.36 10.13 16.60
C PRO A 26 -7.14 11.36 15.73
N GLU A 27 -6.16 12.21 16.04
CA GLU A 27 -5.82 13.40 15.27
C GLU A 27 -5.36 13.08 13.84
N VAL A 28 -4.65 11.97 13.63
CA VAL A 28 -4.24 11.53 12.30
C VAL A 28 -5.45 11.02 11.53
N VAL A 29 -6.32 10.25 12.17
CA VAL A 29 -7.56 9.75 11.55
C VAL A 29 -8.46 10.91 11.12
N ASP A 30 -8.54 11.98 11.92
CA ASP A 30 -9.35 13.17 11.61
C ASP A 30 -8.83 13.91 10.37
N VAL A 31 -7.51 13.96 10.15
CA VAL A 31 -6.92 14.53 8.93
C VAL A 31 -7.37 13.75 7.70
N TYR A 32 -7.26 12.42 7.72
CA TYR A 32 -7.71 11.59 6.59
C TYR A 32 -9.22 11.68 6.41
N ALA A 33 -10.00 11.61 7.48
CA ALA A 33 -11.45 11.72 7.42
C ALA A 33 -11.90 13.04 6.79
N THR A 34 -11.23 14.15 7.12
CA THR A 34 -11.50 15.47 6.53
C THR A 34 -11.21 15.47 5.02
N ALA A 35 -10.07 14.91 4.60
CA ALA A 35 -9.70 14.84 3.19
C ALA A 35 -10.71 13.99 2.38
N TYR A 36 -11.10 12.83 2.90
CA TYR A 36 -12.07 11.95 2.23
C TYR A 36 -13.51 12.48 2.25
N SER A 37 -13.85 13.35 3.21
CA SER A 37 -15.16 14.02 3.29
C SER A 37 -15.33 15.17 2.29
N ALA A 38 -14.27 15.57 1.59
CA ALA A 38 -14.38 16.55 0.51
C ALA A 38 -15.39 16.08 -0.57
N PRO A 39 -16.09 17.01 -1.26
CA PRO A 39 -17.06 16.63 -2.29
C PRO A 39 -16.47 15.67 -3.34
N GLY A 40 -16.97 14.44 -3.35
CA GLY A 40 -16.48 13.39 -4.25
C GLY A 40 -15.24 12.62 -3.77
N GLY A 41 -14.64 12.94 -2.62
CA GLY A 41 -13.46 12.26 -2.08
C GLY A 41 -13.67 10.76 -1.90
N MET A 42 -14.71 10.37 -1.17
CA MET A 42 -15.09 8.96 -1.03
C MET A 42 -15.43 8.27 -2.36
N ARG A 43 -16.00 9.00 -3.32
CA ARG A 43 -16.29 8.43 -4.64
C ARG A 43 -14.99 8.13 -5.38
N ALA A 44 -14.07 9.09 -5.46
CA ALA A 44 -12.76 8.89 -6.07
C ALA A 44 -12.00 7.72 -5.42
N ALA A 45 -12.05 7.60 -4.10
CA ALA A 45 -11.46 6.48 -3.36
C ALA A 45 -12.01 5.12 -3.82
N PHE A 46 -13.32 5.02 -4.05
CA PHE A 46 -13.95 3.78 -4.49
C PHE A 46 -13.81 3.51 -5.99
N GLU A 47 -13.67 4.54 -6.81
CA GLU A 47 -13.42 4.38 -8.25
C GLU A 47 -12.09 3.66 -8.53
N VAL A 48 -11.09 3.81 -7.66
CA VAL A 48 -9.83 3.04 -7.75
C VAL A 48 -10.11 1.53 -7.70
N TYR A 49 -10.92 1.07 -6.74
CA TYR A 49 -11.30 -0.34 -6.66
C TYR A 49 -12.16 -0.81 -7.84
N ARG A 50 -12.95 0.09 -8.43
CA ARG A 50 -13.74 -0.20 -9.62
C ARG A 50 -12.86 -0.39 -10.86
N ALA A 51 -11.71 0.29 -10.92
CA ALA A 51 -10.78 0.22 -12.04
C ALA A 51 -9.85 -1.00 -12.02
N PHE A 52 -9.77 -1.76 -10.92
CA PHE A 52 -8.82 -2.87 -10.76
C PHE A 52 -8.85 -3.91 -11.88
N ASP A 53 -10.03 -4.28 -12.38
CA ASP A 53 -10.14 -5.24 -13.49
C ASP A 53 -9.58 -4.69 -14.81
N GLN A 54 -9.65 -3.37 -14.99
CA GLN A 54 -9.08 -2.69 -16.15
C GLN A 54 -7.57 -2.52 -15.97
N ASP A 55 -7.11 -2.08 -14.80
CA ASP A 55 -5.68 -1.96 -14.48
C ASP A 55 -4.95 -3.29 -14.72
N SER A 56 -5.54 -4.42 -14.32
CA SER A 56 -4.97 -5.75 -14.58
C SER A 56 -4.78 -6.07 -16.07
N LYS A 57 -5.68 -5.59 -16.94
CA LYS A 57 -5.56 -5.79 -18.40
C LYS A 57 -4.46 -4.89 -18.97
N ASP A 58 -4.45 -3.63 -18.56
CA ASP A 58 -3.53 -2.61 -19.06
C ASP A 58 -2.09 -2.93 -18.64
N ASP A 59 -1.88 -3.41 -17.41
CA ASP A 59 -0.59 -3.88 -16.92
C ASP A 59 -0.09 -5.09 -17.74
N LYS A 60 -0.94 -6.10 -17.96
CA LYS A 60 -0.58 -7.28 -18.76
C LYS A 60 -0.23 -6.91 -20.20
N GLU A 61 -1.00 -6.03 -20.81
CA GLU A 61 -0.72 -5.54 -22.17
C GLU A 61 0.61 -4.78 -22.22
N THR A 62 0.90 -3.97 -21.20
CA THR A 62 2.14 -3.21 -21.09
C THR A 62 3.35 -4.12 -20.94
N PHE A 63 3.29 -5.13 -20.06
CA PHE A 63 4.37 -6.10 -19.88
C PHE A 63 4.54 -7.02 -21.10
N ALA A 64 3.46 -7.34 -21.81
CA ALA A 64 3.55 -8.09 -23.07
C ALA A 64 4.29 -7.33 -24.17
N LYS A 65 4.17 -5.99 -24.20
CA LYS A 65 4.84 -5.13 -25.19
C LYS A 65 6.27 -4.76 -24.81
N SER A 66 6.49 -4.40 -23.54
CA SER A 66 7.74 -3.80 -23.07
C SER A 66 8.66 -4.77 -22.35
N GLY A 67 8.14 -5.94 -21.93
CA GLY A 67 8.85 -6.86 -21.05
C GLY A 67 8.92 -6.37 -19.61
N LYS A 68 9.65 -7.12 -18.76
CA LYS A 68 9.87 -6.78 -17.34
C LYS A 68 10.77 -5.56 -17.17
N LEU A 69 10.67 -4.92 -16.00
CA LEU A 69 11.54 -3.81 -15.63
C LEU A 69 12.97 -4.30 -15.39
N ARG A 70 13.94 -3.71 -16.10
CA ARG A 70 15.38 -4.04 -16.00
C ARG A 70 16.14 -3.23 -14.95
N ASN A 71 15.57 -2.12 -14.52
CA ASN A 71 16.17 -1.25 -13.53
C ASN A 71 16.15 -1.94 -12.16
N PRO A 72 17.12 -1.64 -11.27
CA PRO A 72 17.08 -2.14 -9.90
C PRO A 72 15.82 -1.64 -9.19
N MET A 73 14.92 -2.56 -8.84
CA MET A 73 13.66 -2.24 -8.17
C MET A 73 13.74 -2.55 -6.67
N LEU A 74 13.20 -1.64 -5.86
CA LEU A 74 13.04 -1.84 -4.41
C LEU A 74 11.58 -2.16 -4.12
N PHE A 75 11.31 -3.35 -3.60
CA PHE A 75 9.98 -3.76 -3.16
C PHE A 75 9.92 -3.71 -1.64
N ILE A 76 8.96 -2.95 -1.11
CA ILE A 76 8.73 -2.80 0.33
C ILE A 76 7.36 -3.37 0.63
N ALA A 77 7.32 -4.45 1.40
CA ALA A 77 6.09 -5.09 1.84
C ALA A 77 6.08 -5.25 3.35
N GLY A 78 4.91 -5.08 3.96
CA GLY A 78 4.79 -5.24 5.39
C GLY A 78 4.63 -6.70 5.79
N GLN A 79 5.42 -7.24 6.73
CA GLN A 79 5.31 -8.66 7.14
C GLN A 79 3.92 -8.95 7.70
N GLU A 80 3.42 -7.99 8.47
CA GLU A 80 2.15 -8.05 9.19
C GLU A 80 0.96 -7.63 8.31
N SER A 81 1.18 -7.35 7.01
CA SER A 81 0.15 -6.83 6.10
C SER A 81 -0.73 -7.92 5.47
N GLY A 82 -0.84 -9.08 6.12
CA GLY A 82 -1.74 -10.19 5.79
C GLY A 82 -1.64 -10.67 4.34
N PHE A 83 -2.41 -10.04 3.45
CA PHE A 83 -2.40 -10.32 2.02
C PHE A 83 -1.07 -9.94 1.36
N LEU A 84 -0.60 -8.70 1.57
CA LEU A 84 0.55 -8.16 0.85
C LEU A 84 1.87 -8.88 1.18
N SER A 85 2.03 -9.43 2.39
CA SER A 85 3.21 -10.24 2.74
C SER A 85 3.28 -11.54 1.96
N THR A 86 2.15 -12.13 1.57
CA THR A 86 2.11 -13.40 0.83
C THR A 86 2.33 -13.23 -0.67
N VAL A 87 2.02 -12.06 -1.23
CA VAL A 87 2.08 -11.82 -2.68
C VAL A 87 3.27 -10.97 -3.11
N ALA A 88 3.96 -10.29 -2.19
CA ALA A 88 5.04 -9.36 -2.52
C ALA A 88 6.18 -9.98 -3.35
N GLU A 89 6.58 -11.21 -3.04
CA GLU A 89 7.63 -11.92 -3.79
C GLU A 89 7.18 -12.31 -5.20
N ASN A 90 5.91 -12.70 -5.35
CA ASN A 90 5.33 -13.00 -6.66
C ASN A 90 5.27 -11.74 -7.52
N ILE A 91 4.77 -10.64 -6.94
CA ILE A 91 4.70 -9.34 -7.62
C ILE A 91 6.10 -8.88 -8.04
N ALA A 92 7.10 -8.99 -7.16
CA ALA A 92 8.47 -8.60 -7.46
C ALA A 92 9.04 -9.40 -8.64
N THR A 93 8.79 -10.71 -8.65
CA THR A 93 9.25 -11.62 -9.70
C THR A 93 8.52 -11.41 -11.03
N GLU A 94 7.24 -11.05 -11.02
CA GLU A 94 6.46 -10.77 -12.22
C GLU A 94 6.88 -9.46 -12.89
N ILE A 95 7.17 -8.43 -12.09
CA ILE A 95 7.39 -7.07 -12.58
C ILE A 95 8.85 -6.80 -12.96
N ALA A 96 9.83 -7.29 -12.19
CA ALA A 96 11.23 -6.91 -12.35
C ALA A 96 12.14 -8.11 -12.64
N GLU A 97 13.21 -7.87 -13.39
CA GLU A 97 14.30 -8.85 -13.57
C GLU A 97 15.22 -8.90 -12.35
N ASN A 98 15.48 -7.73 -11.73
CA ASN A 98 16.33 -7.59 -10.55
C ASN A 98 15.62 -6.75 -9.49
N GLY A 99 15.41 -7.30 -8.31
CA GLY A 99 14.71 -6.59 -7.23
C GLY A 99 15.04 -7.08 -5.84
N ILE A 100 15.11 -6.14 -4.89
CA ILE A 100 15.30 -6.46 -3.47
C ILE A 100 13.95 -6.32 -2.78
N VAL A 101 13.53 -7.38 -2.07
CA VAL A 101 12.28 -7.36 -1.29
C VAL A 101 12.62 -7.17 0.18
N TYR A 102 12.11 -6.09 0.75
CA TYR A 102 12.08 -5.88 2.21
C TYR A 102 10.69 -6.26 2.71
N ASN A 103 10.61 -7.41 3.37
CA ASN A 103 9.35 -7.95 3.89
C ASN A 103 9.12 -7.65 5.37
N ARG A 104 10.10 -7.11 6.13
CA ARG A 104 9.97 -6.82 7.57
C ARG A 104 9.55 -5.39 7.88
N CYS A 105 8.55 -4.90 7.16
CA CYS A 105 7.97 -3.56 7.35
C CYS A 105 6.53 -3.68 7.90
N GLN A 106 5.88 -2.58 8.23
CA GLN A 106 4.41 -2.52 8.41
C GLN A 106 3.78 -1.92 7.15
N GLN A 107 2.49 -2.17 6.87
CA GLN A 107 1.83 -1.67 5.65
C GLN A 107 1.91 -0.13 5.52
N TRP A 108 1.81 0.57 6.64
CA TRP A 108 1.88 2.03 6.71
C TRP A 108 3.22 2.48 7.27
N THR A 109 4.21 2.65 6.39
CA THR A 109 5.63 2.85 6.74
C THR A 109 6.01 4.27 7.15
N LEU A 110 5.21 5.28 6.80
CA LEU A 110 5.57 6.68 6.98
C LEU A 110 5.05 7.24 8.31
N ARG A 111 5.91 7.27 9.31
CA ARG A 111 5.70 8.05 10.54
C ARG A 111 6.24 9.48 10.34
N PRO A 112 5.49 10.54 10.66
CA PRO A 112 6.06 11.88 10.79
C PRO A 112 6.98 11.92 12.02
N GLY A 113 8.29 12.16 11.81
CA GLY A 113 9.16 12.70 12.86
C GLY A 113 9.98 11.76 13.74
N ARG A 114 10.32 10.52 13.36
CA ARG A 114 11.33 9.75 14.12
C ARG A 114 12.21 8.83 13.25
N GLU A 115 13.48 9.21 13.18
CA GLU A 115 14.70 8.46 12.83
C GLU A 115 14.59 7.24 11.89
N SER A 116 15.08 7.41 10.66
CA SER A 116 15.11 6.46 9.53
C SER A 116 16.04 5.24 9.70
N ARG A 117 16.64 5.00 10.88
CA ARG A 117 17.75 4.04 11.03
C ARG A 117 17.34 2.58 11.30
N ARG A 118 16.06 2.29 11.54
CA ARG A 118 15.53 0.91 11.54
C ARG A 118 14.18 0.91 10.84
N PHE A 119 14.22 1.11 9.52
CA PHE A 119 13.03 1.20 8.68
C PHE A 119 12.43 -0.19 8.42
N CYS A 120 13.27 -1.16 8.04
CA CYS A 120 12.94 -2.58 7.97
C CYS A 120 14.25 -3.36 8.20
N GLY A 121 14.27 -4.35 9.10
CA GLY A 121 15.47 -5.17 9.27
C GLY A 121 15.64 -6.12 8.07
N GLY A 122 16.82 -6.16 7.43
CA GLY A 122 17.27 -7.14 6.42
C GLY A 122 16.35 -7.44 5.24
N GLY A 123 16.79 -7.08 4.03
CA GLY A 123 16.15 -7.44 2.77
C GLY A 123 16.61 -8.80 2.27
N VAL A 124 15.74 -9.48 1.53
CA VAL A 124 16.09 -10.67 0.76
C VAL A 124 16.34 -10.18 -0.67
N SER A 125 17.56 -10.38 -1.17
CA SER A 125 17.84 -10.20 -2.60
C SER A 125 17.17 -11.35 -3.33
N LEU A 126 16.25 -11.03 -4.23
CA LEU A 126 15.89 -11.98 -5.27
C LEU A 126 16.93 -11.75 -6.38
N PHE A 127 17.74 -12.80 -6.59
CA PHE A 127 18.94 -12.85 -7.45
C PHE A 127 20.23 -12.29 -6.82
#